data_AF-A0A4Q6E660-F1
#
_entry.id   AF-A0A4Q6E660-F1
#
_cell.length_a   1.000
_cell.length_b   1.000
_cell.length_c   1.000
_cell.angle_alpha   90.00
_cell.angle_beta   90.00
_cell.angle_gamma   90.00
#
_symmetry.space_group_name_H-M   'P 1'
#
loop_
_entity.id
_entity.type
_entity.pdbx_description
1 polymer ?
#
loop_
_entity_poly.entity_id
_entity_poly.type
_entity_poly.pdbx_seq_one_letter_code
_entity_poly.pdbx_strand_id
1 'polypeptide(L)'
;MRSRIEMLERAVEQLQRKVFDLQRGPDFREPDYRVKMTTCYLKTPFDGTFMATEPTETAARAKALTKCNGKLNGSSIFCKEEALKCGQ
;
A
#
# COMPACT_ATOMS: atom_id res chain seq x y z
N MET A 1 -36.14 -12.79 -8.40
CA MET A 1 -34.96 -11.90 -8.61
C MET A 1 -34.02 -11.83 -7.40
N ARG A 2 -34.49 -11.89 -6.14
CA ARG A 2 -33.62 -11.87 -4.94
C ARG A 2 -32.57 -13.00 -4.88
N SER A 3 -32.93 -14.22 -5.26
CA SER A 3 -32.00 -15.38 -5.22
C SER A 3 -30.76 -15.23 -6.11
N ARG A 4 -30.88 -14.52 -7.24
CA ARG A 4 -29.74 -14.26 -8.14
C ARG A 4 -28.80 -13.22 -7.56
N ILE A 5 -29.35 -12.25 -6.84
CA ILE A 5 -28.56 -11.20 -6.16
C ILE A 5 -27.78 -11.83 -5.00
N GLU A 6 -28.43 -12.65 -4.17
CA GLU A 6 -27.78 -13.37 -3.07
C GLU A 6 -26.65 -14.31 -3.55
N MET A 7 -26.85 -14.95 -4.70
CA MET A 7 -25.82 -15.79 -5.33
C MET A 7 -24.62 -14.97 -5.81
N LEU A 8 -24.88 -13.79 -6.39
CA LEU A 8 -23.83 -12.88 -6.83
C LEU A 8 -23.06 -12.29 -5.64
N GLU A 9 -23.74 -11.90 -4.56
CA GLU A 9 -23.12 -11.39 -3.34
C GLU A 9 -22.17 -12.42 -2.72
N ARG A 10 -22.60 -13.69 -2.63
CA ARG A 10 -21.73 -14.78 -2.15
C ARG A 10 -20.55 -15.03 -3.07
N ALA A 11 -20.74 -14.95 -4.39
CA ALA A 11 -19.66 -15.12 -5.35
C ALA A 11 -18.62 -13.99 -5.24
N VAL A 12 -19.08 -12.75 -5.04
CA VAL A 12 -18.21 -11.59 -4.80
C VAL A 12 -17.42 -11.76 -3.51
N GLU A 13 -18.05 -12.18 -2.41
CA GLU A 13 -17.37 -12.41 -1.13
C GLU A 13 -16.28 -13.49 -1.25
N GLN A 14 -16.57 -14.60 -1.93
CA GLN A 14 -15.60 -15.67 -2.18
C GLN A 14 -14.43 -15.20 -3.05
N LEU A 15 -14.71 -14.35 -4.05
CA LEU A 15 -13.67 -13.79 -4.90
C LEU A 15 -12.77 -12.84 -4.12
N GLN A 16 -13.35 -11.99 -3.26
CA GLN A 16 -12.60 -11.08 -2.40
C GLN A 16 -11.67 -11.82 -1.43
N ARG A 17 -12.16 -12.91 -0.81
CA ARG A 17 -11.34 -13.76 0.07
C ARG A 17 -10.17 -14.41 -0.68
N LYS A 18 -10.43 -14.95 -1.88
CA LYS A 18 -9.37 -15.53 -2.71
C LYS A 18 -8.35 -14.50 -3.16
N VAL A 19 -8.79 -13.29 -3.52
CA VAL A 19 -7.86 -12.19 -3.87
C VAL A 19 -7.01 -11.83 -2.66
N PHE A 20 -7.59 -11.75 -1.46
CA PHE A 20 -6.85 -11.47 -0.23
C PHE A 20 -5.81 -12.55 0.08
N ASP A 21 -6.16 -13.83 -0.05
CA ASP A 21 -5.23 -14.95 0.17
C ASP A 21 -4.15 -15.05 -0.92
N LEU A 22 -4.49 -14.74 -2.18
CA LEU A 22 -3.51 -14.68 -3.28
C LEU A 22 -2.57 -13.47 -3.17
N GLN A 23 -3.06 -12.32 -2.70
CA GLN A 23 -2.23 -11.17 -2.35
C GLN A 23 -1.29 -11.46 -1.19
N ARG A 24 -1.66 -12.40 -0.32
CA ARG A 24 -0.81 -12.89 0.78
C ARG A 24 0.43 -13.61 0.26
N GLY A 25 0.31 -14.44 -0.79
CA GLY A 25 1.44 -15.17 -1.36
C GLY A 25 2.12 -16.15 -0.37
N PRO A 26 2.96 -17.08 -0.85
CA PRO A 26 3.69 -18.03 -0.01
C PRO A 26 4.80 -17.38 0.84
N ASP A 27 5.10 -16.10 0.62
CA ASP A 27 6.10 -15.31 1.36
C ASP A 27 5.51 -14.40 2.43
N PHE A 28 4.23 -14.58 2.82
CA PHE A 28 3.68 -13.89 3.99
C PHE A 28 4.27 -14.47 5.27
N ARG A 29 5.52 -14.11 5.56
CA ARG A 29 6.03 -14.14 6.93
C ARG A 29 5.14 -13.19 7.72
N GLU A 30 4.46 -13.74 8.74
CA GLU A 30 3.87 -12.90 9.78
C GLU A 30 4.93 -11.86 10.16
N PRO A 31 4.62 -10.55 10.10
CA PRO A 31 5.59 -9.55 10.48
C PRO A 31 5.96 -9.85 11.93
N ASP A 32 7.20 -10.28 12.14
CA ASP A 32 7.75 -10.44 13.48
C ASP A 32 7.56 -9.09 14.17
N TYR A 33 6.64 -9.04 15.14
CA TYR A 33 6.24 -7.82 15.84
C TYR A 33 7.41 -7.17 16.60
N ARG A 34 8.61 -7.78 16.58
CA ARG A 34 9.88 -7.24 17.08
C ARG A 34 10.69 -6.48 16.03
N VAL A 35 10.35 -6.57 14.75
CA VAL A 35 11.02 -5.83 13.68
C VAL A 35 10.49 -4.40 13.72
N LYS A 36 11.34 -3.46 14.09
CA LYS A 36 11.02 -2.03 14.05
C LYS A 36 10.69 -1.63 12.61
N MET A 37 9.40 -1.54 12.33
CA MET A 37 8.91 -1.07 11.05
C MET A 37 9.19 0.42 10.92
N THR A 38 9.73 0.83 9.77
CA THR A 38 9.95 2.24 9.47
C THR A 38 8.87 2.69 8.51
N THR A 39 8.14 3.74 8.90
CA THR A 39 7.12 4.35 8.06
C THR A 39 7.65 5.65 7.47
N CYS A 40 7.59 5.75 6.15
CA CYS A 40 7.92 6.97 5.43
C CYS A 40 6.68 7.52 4.74
N TYR A 41 6.53 8.85 4.78
CA TYR A 41 5.42 9.54 4.17
C TYR A 41 5.85 10.81 3.44
N LEU A 42 5.08 11.17 2.42
CA LEU A 42 5.26 12.35 1.60
C LEU A 42 3.90 13.02 1.41
N LYS A 43 3.83 14.31 1.77
CA LYS A 43 2.60 15.10 1.65
C LYS A 43 2.66 15.92 0.36
N THR A 44 1.72 15.68 -0.54
CA THR A 44 1.53 16.51 -1.74
C THR A 44 0.35 17.47 -1.53
N PRO A 45 0.40 18.67 -2.12
CA PRO A 45 -0.67 19.64 -1.98
C PRO A 45 -1.99 19.23 -2.67
N PHE A 46 -1.92 18.40 -3.72
CA PHE A 46 -3.07 18.08 -4.57
C PHE A 46 -3.63 16.66 -4.36
N ASP A 47 -2.80 15.70 -3.94
CA ASP A 47 -3.15 14.27 -3.93
C ASP A 47 -3.13 13.62 -2.54
N GLY A 48 -2.91 14.43 -1.50
CA GLY A 48 -2.91 13.99 -0.11
C GLY A 48 -1.54 13.49 0.35
N THR A 49 -1.51 12.43 1.16
CA THR A 49 -0.27 11.89 1.73
C THR A 49 -0.02 10.48 1.23
N PHE A 50 1.14 10.26 0.61
CA PHE A 50 1.62 8.95 0.20
C PHE A 50 2.48 8.36 1.31
N MET A 51 2.16 7.15 1.75
CA MET A 51 2.90 6.49 2.83
C MET A 51 3.21 5.03 2.51
N ALA A 52 4.33 4.56 3.05
CA ALA A 52 4.73 3.17 3.02
C ALA A 52 5.45 2.80 4.32
N THR A 53 5.18 1.59 4.78
CA THR A 53 5.78 1.01 5.99
C THR A 53 6.54 -0.22 5.58
N GLU A 54 7.83 -0.25 5.87
CA GLU A 54 8.73 -1.36 5.52
C GLU A 54 9.75 -1.60 6.64
N PRO A 55 10.41 -2.78 6.67
CA PRO A 55 11.42 -3.11 7.68
C PRO A 55 12.65 -2.20 7.66
N THR A 56 12.97 -1.60 6.51
CA THR A 56 14.11 -0.68 6.37
C THR A 56 13.63 0.67 5.87
N GLU A 57 14.30 1.73 6.32
CA GLU A 57 14.00 3.09 5.90
C GLU A 57 14.10 3.24 4.38
N THR A 58 15.15 2.70 3.76
CA THR A 58 15.36 2.75 2.31
C THR A 58 14.20 2.10 1.53
N ALA A 59 13.69 0.96 2.00
CA ALA A 59 12.55 0.30 1.37
C ALA A 59 11.27 1.14 1.52
N ALA A 60 11.03 1.70 2.71
CA ALA A 60 9.88 2.56 2.97
C ALA A 60 9.92 3.83 2.10
N ARG A 61 11.11 4.44 1.96
CA ARG A 61 11.34 5.61 1.10
C ARG A 61 11.05 5.30 -0.36
N ALA A 62 11.68 4.26 -0.91
CA ALA A 62 11.49 3.87 -2.30
C ALA A 62 10.01 3.61 -2.60
N LYS A 63 9.32 2.85 -1.74
CA LYS A 63 7.90 2.50 -1.93
C LYS A 63 6.98 3.71 -1.82
N ALA A 64 7.23 4.65 -0.90
CA ALA A 64 6.47 5.89 -0.79
C ALA A 64 6.64 6.78 -2.04
N LEU A 65 7.85 6.88 -2.59
CA LEU A 65 8.13 7.62 -3.82
C LEU A 65 7.53 6.97 -5.05
N THR A 66 7.63 5.65 -5.19
CA THR A 66 7.00 4.90 -6.29
C THR A 66 5.49 5.11 -6.28
N LYS A 67 4.84 5.08 -5.11
CA LYS A 67 3.40 5.39 -4.99
C LYS A 67 3.07 6.82 -5.42
N CYS A 68 3.89 7.79 -5.02
CA CYS A 68 3.72 9.18 -5.42
C CYS A 68 3.87 9.35 -6.94
N ASN A 69 4.97 8.86 -7.52
CA ASN A 69 5.27 8.98 -8.95
C ASN A 69 4.26 8.24 -9.83
N GLY A 70 3.80 7.06 -9.40
CA GLY A 70 2.82 6.26 -10.12
C GLY A 70 1.44 6.91 -10.15
N LYS A 71 1.06 7.66 -9.12
CA LYS A 71 -0.25 8.36 -9.08
C LYS A 71 -0.20 9.70 -9.80
N LEU A 72 0.93 10.41 -9.73
CA LEU A 72 1.11 11.73 -10.31
C LEU A 72 1.62 11.72 -11.76
N ASN A 73 1.60 10.56 -12.44
CA ASN A 73 2.06 10.38 -13.83
C ASN A 73 3.42 11.04 -14.11
N GLY A 74 4.37 10.94 -13.17
CA GLY A 74 5.69 11.55 -13.33
C GLY A 74 5.75 13.06 -13.07
N SER A 75 4.77 13.65 -12.36
CA SER A 75 4.94 15.00 -11.77
C SER A 75 5.93 14.94 -10.60
N SER A 76 7.21 14.72 -10.95
CA SER A 76 8.35 14.48 -10.06
C SER A 76 8.67 15.67 -9.15
N ILE A 77 8.06 16.83 -9.38
CA ILE A 77 8.30 18.06 -8.62
C ILE A 77 7.88 17.91 -7.16
N PHE A 78 6.81 17.13 -6.91
CA PHE A 78 6.29 16.90 -5.57
C PHE A 78 6.79 15.58 -4.95
N CYS A 79 7.17 14.61 -5.78
CA CYS A 79 7.67 13.30 -5.36
C CYS A 79 9.20 13.29 -5.20
N LYS A 80 9.73 14.22 -4.41
CA LYS A 80 11.18 14.31 -4.13
C LYS A 80 11.53 13.63 -2.81
N GLU A 81 12.72 13.05 -2.74
CA GLU A 81 13.27 12.50 -1.50
C GLU A 81 13.36 13.53 -0.38
N GLU A 82 13.63 14.80 -0.72
CA GLU A 82 13.77 15.90 0.24
C GLU A 82 12.46 16.23 0.98
N ALA A 83 11.31 15.93 0.35
CA ALA A 83 9.98 16.18 0.91
C ALA A 83 9.47 15.03 1.79
N LEU A 84 10.26 13.95 1.89
CA LEU A 84 9.87 12.69 2.47
C LEU A 84 10.30 12.62 3.93
N LYS A 85 9.38 12.24 4.81
CA LYS A 85 9.59 12.17 6.25
C LYS A 85 9.46 10.72 6.70
N CYS A 86 10.46 10.22 7.43
CA CYS A 86 10.49 8.85 7.94
C CYS A 86 10.51 8.85 9.47
N GLY A 87 9.83 7.86 10.05
CA GLY A 87 9.82 7.59 11.49
C GLY A 87 9.59 6.11 11.76
N GLN A 88 10.08 5.64 12.91
CA GLN A 88 9.81 4.29 13.45
C GLN A 88 8.71 4.35 14.49
#